data_AF-A0AAD7UB21-F1
#
_entry.id   AF-A0AAD7UB21-F1
#
_cell.length_a   1.000
_cell.length_b   1.000
_cell.length_c   1.000
_cell.angle_alpha   90.00
_cell.angle_beta   90.00
_cell.angle_gamma   90.00
#
_symmetry.space_group_name_H-M   'P 1'
#
loop_
_entity.id
_entity.type
_entity.pdbx_description
1 polymer ?
#
loop_
_entity_poly.entity_id
_entity_poly.type
_entity_poly.pdbx_seq_one_letter_code
_entity_poly.pdbx_strand_id
1 'polypeptide(L)'
;MVDDIHALKTVGIREFAVGALREGVDGAALEKLVTAAKPGKVVFHRAIDELLRRGFSPDDVIGELKNFGIDRVLSSGGGVEADARGLANLKRACDRNGIELVAAGKIDVVKIPRLAFATQFHAGSSVHETVCAEKTDDLFRAMACQRVTTSKVARLLDAIRRAVP
;
A
#
# COMPACT_ATOMS: atom_id res chain seq x y z
N MET A 1 -11.49 12.46 -7.70
CA MET A 1 -11.36 11.09 -7.14
C MET A 1 -12.55 10.20 -7.49
N VAL A 2 -13.79 10.53 -7.11
CA VAL A 2 -14.96 9.69 -7.48
C VAL A 2 -15.11 9.59 -9.00
N ASP A 3 -15.04 10.71 -9.72
CA ASP A 3 -15.09 10.72 -11.19
C ASP A 3 -13.93 9.94 -11.81
N ASP A 4 -12.73 9.99 -11.21
CA ASP A 4 -11.56 9.21 -11.65
C ASP A 4 -11.82 7.71 -11.50
N ILE A 5 -12.42 7.28 -10.39
CA ILE A 5 -12.80 5.88 -10.17
C ILE A 5 -13.81 5.45 -11.25
N HIS A 6 -14.83 6.26 -11.52
CA HIS A 6 -15.81 5.95 -12.57
C HIS A 6 -15.15 5.85 -13.95
N ALA A 7 -14.32 6.83 -14.32
CA ALA A 7 -13.57 6.80 -15.58
C ALA A 7 -12.66 5.57 -15.68
N LEU A 8 -11.91 5.24 -14.64
CA LEU A 8 -11.01 4.08 -14.61
C LEU A 8 -11.76 2.74 -14.70
N LYS A 9 -12.98 2.65 -14.15
CA LYS A 9 -13.83 1.46 -14.33
C LYS A 9 -14.23 1.25 -15.79
N THR A 10 -14.43 2.33 -16.56
CA THR A 10 -14.77 2.21 -18.00
C THR A 10 -13.64 1.59 -18.82
N VAL A 11 -12.39 1.73 -18.38
CA VAL A 11 -11.22 1.10 -19.01
C VAL A 11 -10.82 -0.23 -18.34
N GLY A 12 -11.69 -0.78 -17.49
CA GLY A 12 -11.55 -2.13 -16.95
C GLY A 12 -10.79 -2.26 -15.62
N ILE A 13 -10.42 -1.15 -14.97
CA ILE A 13 -9.82 -1.21 -13.62
C ILE A 13 -10.86 -1.70 -12.61
N ARG A 14 -10.46 -2.65 -11.76
CA ARG A 14 -11.35 -3.31 -10.78
C ARG A 14 -10.90 -3.19 -9.34
N GLU A 15 -9.79 -2.51 -9.10
CA GLU A 15 -9.25 -2.34 -7.76
C GLU A 15 -8.63 -0.97 -7.59
N PHE A 16 -8.94 -0.34 -6.46
CA PHE A 16 -8.59 1.06 -6.20
C PHE A 16 -7.89 1.18 -4.86
N ALA A 17 -6.69 1.78 -4.87
CA ALA A 17 -6.00 2.16 -3.65
C ALA A 17 -6.40 3.59 -3.27
N VAL A 18 -7.10 3.74 -2.15
CA VAL A 18 -7.61 5.03 -1.67
C VAL A 18 -7.43 5.15 -0.15
N GLY A 19 -7.65 6.33 0.39
CA GLY A 19 -7.66 6.57 1.82
C GLY A 19 -8.10 8.00 2.08
N ALA A 20 -8.90 8.19 3.12
CA ALA A 20 -9.38 9.50 3.51
C ALA A 20 -9.27 9.62 5.03
N LEU A 21 -8.60 10.68 5.49
CA LEU A 21 -8.38 10.95 6.90
C LEU A 21 -8.86 12.35 7.25
N ARG A 22 -9.32 12.49 8.49
CA ARG A 22 -9.51 13.76 9.17
C ARG A 22 -8.86 13.64 10.55
N GLU A 23 -9.64 13.65 11.63
CA GLU A 23 -9.13 13.30 12.95
C GLU A 23 -8.90 11.79 13.13
N GLY A 24 -9.68 10.97 12.43
CA GLY A 24 -9.48 9.53 12.25
C GLY A 24 -9.69 9.18 10.78
N VAL A 25 -10.32 8.05 10.51
CA VAL A 25 -10.85 7.75 9.17
C VAL A 25 -11.94 8.77 8.83
N ASP A 26 -11.87 9.39 7.64
CA ASP A 26 -12.97 10.22 7.13
C ASP A 26 -14.02 9.31 6.49
N GLY A 27 -14.98 8.86 7.30
CA GLY A 27 -16.00 7.93 6.86
C GLY A 27 -16.87 8.44 5.71
N ALA A 28 -17.23 9.73 5.70
CA ALA A 28 -18.07 10.32 4.67
C ALA A 28 -17.36 10.37 3.31
N ALA A 29 -16.06 10.68 3.30
CA ALA A 29 -15.26 10.59 2.09
C ALA A 29 -15.01 9.14 1.67
N LEU A 30 -14.68 8.26 2.63
CA LEU A 30 -14.38 6.86 2.35
C LEU A 30 -15.58 6.10 1.78
N GLU A 31 -16.78 6.33 2.30
CA GLU A 31 -18.03 5.72 1.82
C GLU A 31 -18.30 6.07 0.35
N LYS A 32 -18.08 7.34 -0.05
CA LYS A 32 -18.23 7.76 -1.45
C LYS A 32 -17.24 7.04 -2.37
N LEU A 33 -15.99 6.91 -1.93
CA LEU A 33 -14.93 6.24 -2.71
C LEU A 33 -15.19 4.74 -2.83
N VAL A 34 -15.58 4.07 -1.74
CA VAL A 34 -15.90 2.64 -1.76
C VAL A 34 -17.12 2.37 -2.64
N THR A 35 -18.19 3.17 -2.49
CA THR A 35 -19.40 3.05 -3.32
C THR A 35 -19.07 3.20 -4.80
N ALA A 36 -18.27 4.20 -5.18
CA ALA A 36 -17.85 4.40 -6.55
C ALA A 36 -17.04 3.20 -7.10
N ALA A 37 -16.21 2.58 -6.25
CA ALA A 37 -15.37 1.45 -6.62
C ALA A 37 -16.15 0.14 -6.83
N LYS A 38 -17.27 -0.07 -6.13
CA LYS A 38 -18.06 -1.32 -6.27
C LYS A 38 -18.55 -1.57 -7.70
N PRO A 39 -18.54 -2.82 -8.19
CA PRO A 39 -18.25 -4.08 -7.48
C PRO A 39 -16.75 -4.42 -7.34
N GLY A 40 -15.85 -3.49 -7.67
CA GLY A 40 -14.41 -3.65 -7.49
C GLY A 40 -13.97 -3.73 -6.03
N LYS A 41 -12.67 -4.05 -5.86
CA LYS A 41 -11.99 -4.12 -4.56
C LYS A 41 -11.40 -2.77 -4.17
N VAL A 42 -11.25 -2.56 -2.87
CA VAL A 42 -10.67 -1.34 -2.31
C VAL A 42 -9.52 -1.67 -1.36
N VAL A 43 -8.38 -1.05 -1.61
CA VAL A 43 -7.20 -1.09 -0.75
C VAL A 43 -7.12 0.23 0.01
N PHE A 44 -7.16 0.20 1.34
CA PHE A 44 -6.82 1.38 2.12
C PHE A 44 -5.30 1.55 2.10
N HIS A 45 -4.81 2.62 1.48
CA HIS A 45 -3.38 2.82 1.26
C HIS A 45 -2.64 3.18 2.57
N ARG A 46 -1.42 3.74 2.45
CA ARG A 46 -0.56 4.14 3.57
C ARG A 46 -1.11 5.22 4.51
N ALA A 47 -2.37 5.64 4.35
CA ALA A 47 -3.04 6.52 5.30
C ALA A 47 -3.16 5.85 6.67
N ILE A 48 -3.24 4.52 6.71
CA ILE A 48 -3.26 3.79 7.97
C ILE A 48 -1.98 3.99 8.79
N ASP A 49 -0.82 4.16 8.12
CA ASP A 49 0.45 4.42 8.81
C ASP A 49 0.42 5.74 9.59
N GLU A 50 -0.37 6.73 9.12
CA GLU A 50 -0.59 7.98 9.83
C GLU A 50 -1.40 7.76 11.11
N LEU A 51 -2.50 7.01 11.03
CA LEU A 51 -3.35 6.69 12.19
C LEU A 51 -2.56 5.94 13.25
N LEU A 52 -1.78 4.94 12.86
CA LEU A 52 -0.93 4.19 13.78
C LEU A 52 0.08 5.09 14.49
N ARG A 53 0.69 6.05 13.77
CA ARG A 53 1.65 7.00 14.37
C ARG A 53 0.99 8.00 15.31
N ARG A 54 -0.27 8.36 15.04
CA ARG A 54 -1.11 9.19 15.92
C ARG A 54 -1.62 8.44 17.15
N GLY A 55 -1.31 7.15 17.29
CA GLY A 55 -1.64 6.34 18.46
C GLY A 55 -2.98 5.60 18.37
N PHE A 56 -3.61 5.56 17.19
CA PHE A 56 -4.83 4.77 17.01
C PHE A 56 -4.54 3.27 17.13
N SER A 57 -5.47 2.55 17.75
CA SER A 57 -5.40 1.09 17.88
C SER A 57 -5.54 0.42 16.51
N PRO A 58 -4.65 -0.54 16.14
CA PRO A 58 -4.83 -1.33 14.93
C PRO A 58 -6.17 -2.06 14.87
N ASP A 59 -6.66 -2.57 16.00
CA ASP A 59 -7.92 -3.32 16.03
C ASP A 59 -9.12 -2.42 15.74
N ASP A 60 -9.15 -1.22 16.32
CA ASP A 60 -10.27 -0.28 16.12
C ASP A 60 -10.29 0.23 14.68
N VAL A 61 -9.12 0.63 14.15
CA VAL A 61 -9.02 1.14 12.77
C VAL A 61 -9.36 0.06 11.75
N ILE A 62 -8.85 -1.17 11.92
CA ILE A 62 -9.15 -2.25 10.98
C ILE A 62 -10.63 -2.66 11.05
N GLY A 63 -11.22 -2.70 12.24
CA GLY A 63 -12.66 -2.94 12.40
C GLY A 63 -13.51 -1.87 11.72
N GLU A 64 -13.15 -0.60 11.86
CA GLU A 64 -13.79 0.50 11.16
C GLU A 64 -13.66 0.35 9.63
N LEU A 65 -12.46 0.10 9.11
CA LEU A 65 -12.23 -0.11 7.67
C LEU A 65 -13.01 -1.32 7.13
N LYS A 66 -13.20 -2.37 7.93
CA LYS A 66 -14.04 -3.51 7.56
C LYS A 66 -15.49 -3.11 7.35
N ASN A 67 -16.03 -2.26 8.22
CA ASN A 67 -17.40 -1.77 8.11
C ASN A 67 -17.62 -0.92 6.85
N PHE A 68 -16.59 -0.19 6.40
CA PHE A 68 -16.62 0.52 5.12
C PHE A 68 -16.47 -0.39 3.90
N GLY A 69 -16.20 -1.69 4.08
CA GLY A 69 -16.05 -2.64 2.96
C GLY A 69 -14.70 -2.60 2.28
N ILE A 70 -13.64 -2.23 3.02
CA ILE A 70 -12.24 -2.35 2.58
C ILE A 70 -11.83 -3.82 2.51
N ASP A 71 -11.15 -4.20 1.43
CA ASP A 71 -10.68 -5.56 1.18
C ASP A 71 -9.25 -5.78 1.68
N ARG A 72 -8.42 -4.74 1.56
CA ARG A 72 -6.98 -4.79 1.82
C ARG A 72 -6.47 -3.53 2.51
N VAL A 73 -5.40 -3.65 3.27
CA VAL A 73 -4.63 -2.50 3.79
C VAL A 73 -3.19 -2.56 3.33
N LEU A 74 -2.66 -1.44 2.84
CA LEU A 74 -1.28 -1.28 2.42
C LEU A 74 -0.55 -0.40 3.44
N SER A 75 0.43 -0.98 4.13
CA SER A 75 1.03 -0.36 5.32
C SER A 75 2.50 -0.72 5.46
N SER A 76 3.25 0.13 6.14
CA SER A 76 4.60 -0.15 6.67
C SER A 76 4.62 -0.46 8.17
N GLY A 77 3.45 -0.61 8.79
CA GLY A 77 3.31 -0.80 10.24
C GLY A 77 3.44 0.49 11.04
N GLY A 78 3.18 1.66 10.44
CA GLY A 78 3.29 2.97 11.10
C GLY A 78 4.67 3.65 10.98
N GLY A 79 5.68 2.94 10.47
CA GLY A 79 7.03 3.48 10.23
C GLY A 79 7.20 4.17 8.88
N VAL A 80 8.32 4.88 8.67
CA VAL A 80 8.69 5.40 7.35
C VAL A 80 8.96 4.25 6.35
N GLU A 81 9.63 3.21 6.85
CA GLU A 81 9.88 1.93 6.17
C GLU A 81 9.12 0.80 6.86
N ALA A 82 9.06 -0.36 6.21
CA ALA A 82 8.44 -1.56 6.74
C ALA A 82 9.03 -1.94 8.11
N ASP A 83 8.21 -1.84 9.15
CA ASP A 83 8.52 -2.30 10.50
C ASP A 83 7.86 -3.65 10.76
N ALA A 84 8.68 -4.68 11.01
CA ALA A 84 8.18 -6.05 11.20
C ALA A 84 7.24 -6.17 12.40
N ARG A 85 7.51 -5.45 13.49
CA ARG A 85 6.68 -5.50 14.69
C ARG A 85 5.32 -4.84 14.45
N GLY A 86 5.31 -3.62 13.89
CA GLY A 86 4.11 -2.90 13.52
C GLY A 86 3.26 -3.67 12.51
N LEU A 87 3.88 -4.24 11.49
CA LEU A 87 3.21 -5.08 10.49
C LEU A 87 2.64 -6.38 11.09
N ALA A 88 3.36 -7.04 12.00
CA ALA A 88 2.85 -8.24 12.66
C ALA A 88 1.64 -7.92 13.56
N ASN A 89 1.65 -6.77 14.24
CA ASN A 89 0.50 -6.29 15.02
C ASN A 89 -0.69 -6.01 14.12
N LEU A 90 -0.47 -5.29 13.02
CA LEU A 90 -1.52 -4.97 12.05
C LEU A 90 -2.08 -6.22 11.38
N LYS A 91 -1.23 -7.21 11.05
CA LYS A 91 -1.62 -8.49 10.49
C LYS A 91 -2.62 -9.23 11.37
N ARG A 92 -2.40 -9.27 12.69
CA ARG A 92 -3.34 -9.89 13.63
C ARG A 92 -4.70 -9.20 13.65
N ALA A 93 -4.73 -7.86 13.58
CA ALA A 93 -5.97 -7.12 13.47
C ALA A 93 -6.70 -7.40 12.14
N CYS A 94 -5.95 -7.45 11.04
CA CYS A 94 -6.44 -7.80 9.70
C CYS A 94 -7.08 -9.20 9.67
N ASP A 95 -6.40 -10.19 10.24
CA ASP A 95 -6.86 -11.59 10.28
C ASP A 95 -8.18 -11.73 11.05
N ARG A 96 -8.33 -11.03 12.19
CA ARG A 96 -9.57 -11.02 12.98
C ARG A 96 -10.77 -10.45 12.22
N ASN A 97 -10.52 -9.52 11.30
CA ASN A 97 -11.57 -8.81 10.56
C ASN A 97 -11.75 -9.31 9.12
N GLY A 98 -10.96 -10.32 8.69
CA GLY A 98 -10.97 -10.81 7.32
C GLY A 98 -10.62 -9.71 6.31
N ILE A 99 -9.60 -8.92 6.63
CA ILE A 99 -8.94 -7.96 5.72
C ILE A 99 -7.55 -8.52 5.39
N GLU A 100 -7.10 -8.32 4.16
CA GLU A 100 -5.76 -8.73 3.74
C GLU A 100 -4.72 -7.63 4.00
N LEU A 101 -3.54 -7.99 4.52
CA LEU A 101 -2.40 -7.08 4.67
C LEU A 101 -1.49 -7.13 3.44
N VAL A 102 -1.16 -5.95 2.90
CA VAL A 102 -0.09 -5.74 1.91
C VAL A 102 1.07 -5.01 2.58
N ALA A 103 2.18 -5.71 2.82
CA ALA A 103 3.38 -5.12 3.41
C ALA A 103 4.06 -4.15 2.43
N ALA A 104 4.33 -2.93 2.88
CA ALA A 104 4.89 -1.85 2.08
C ALA A 104 5.95 -1.06 2.87
N GLY A 105 6.67 -0.15 2.18
CA GLY A 105 7.70 0.70 2.77
C GLY A 105 9.11 0.14 2.58
N LYS A 106 9.75 0.50 1.45
CA LYS A 106 11.10 0.02 1.06
C LYS A 106 11.29 -1.50 1.23
N ILE A 107 10.33 -2.29 0.73
CA ILE A 107 10.41 -3.74 0.73
C ILE A 107 11.54 -4.20 -0.19
N ASP A 108 12.58 -4.79 0.37
CA ASP A 108 13.77 -5.28 -0.34
C ASP A 108 14.06 -6.73 0.07
N VAL A 109 15.02 -7.37 -0.62
CA VAL A 109 15.40 -8.76 -0.38
C VAL A 109 15.89 -9.06 1.04
N VAL A 110 16.39 -8.04 1.75
CA VAL A 110 16.91 -8.17 3.12
C VAL A 110 15.76 -8.17 4.13
N LYS A 111 14.69 -7.43 3.85
CA LYS A 111 13.52 -7.34 4.73
C LYS A 111 12.56 -8.53 4.60
N ILE A 112 12.47 -9.15 3.43
CA ILE A 112 11.51 -10.24 3.15
C ILE A 112 11.51 -11.36 4.22
N PRO A 113 12.65 -11.94 4.65
CA PRO A 113 12.64 -13.00 5.67
C PRO A 113 11.99 -12.59 6.99
N ARG A 114 12.10 -11.32 7.39
CA ARG A 114 11.50 -10.79 8.63
C ARG A 114 10.01 -10.52 8.49
N LEU A 115 9.50 -10.53 7.27
CA LEU A 115 8.12 -10.24 6.92
C LEU A 115 7.40 -11.47 6.35
N ALA A 116 7.94 -12.68 6.57
CA ALA A 116 7.40 -13.93 6.02
C ALA A 116 5.96 -14.26 6.47
N PHE A 117 5.45 -13.58 7.49
CA PHE A 117 4.04 -13.66 7.91
C PHE A 117 3.08 -12.90 6.97
N ALA A 118 3.59 -12.01 6.11
CA ALA A 118 2.80 -11.31 5.10
C ALA A 118 2.74 -12.13 3.82
N THR A 119 1.56 -12.19 3.20
CA THR A 119 1.33 -12.95 1.95
C THR A 119 1.34 -12.04 0.71
N GLN A 120 1.31 -10.72 0.90
CA GLN A 120 1.33 -9.73 -0.17
C GLN A 120 2.34 -8.62 0.15
N PHE A 121 3.05 -8.18 -0.89
CA PHE A 121 4.12 -7.18 -0.78
C PHE A 121 3.94 -6.11 -1.85
N HIS A 122 4.17 -4.85 -1.48
CA HIS A 122 4.25 -3.73 -2.40
C HIS A 122 5.67 -3.16 -2.40
N ALA A 123 6.34 -3.26 -3.55
CA ALA A 123 7.69 -2.76 -3.75
C ALA A 123 7.74 -1.81 -4.95
N GLY A 124 8.12 -0.55 -4.69
CA GLY A 124 8.39 0.46 -5.72
C GLY A 124 9.84 0.93 -5.66
N SER A 125 10.19 1.61 -4.57
CA SER A 125 11.52 2.22 -4.39
C SER A 125 12.69 1.25 -4.49
N SER A 126 12.48 0.00 -4.07
CA SER A 126 13.52 -1.02 -3.97
C SER A 126 13.83 -1.69 -5.31
N VAL A 127 12.93 -1.53 -6.29
CA VAL A 127 13.01 -2.20 -7.59
C VAL A 127 13.22 -1.23 -8.75
N HIS A 128 13.34 0.07 -8.47
CA HIS A 128 13.70 1.05 -9.49
C HIS A 128 15.21 1.29 -9.58
N GLU A 129 15.63 1.88 -10.69
CA GLU A 129 16.91 2.58 -10.81
C GLU A 129 16.71 3.98 -11.35
N THR A 130 17.63 4.86 -11.00
CA THR A 130 17.69 6.22 -11.53
C THR A 130 18.39 6.18 -12.88
N VAL A 131 17.70 6.66 -13.91
CA VAL A 131 18.27 6.87 -15.24
C VAL A 131 18.43 8.38 -15.41
N CYS A 132 19.66 8.85 -15.46
CA CYS A 132 19.94 10.27 -15.69
C CYS A 132 19.53 10.65 -17.12
N ALA A 133 18.81 11.75 -17.24
CA ALA A 133 18.62 12.43 -18.51
C ALA A 133 19.79 13.42 -18.72
N GLU A 134 20.03 13.81 -19.97
CA GLU A 134 21.00 14.85 -20.27
C GLU A 134 20.66 16.16 -19.54
N LYS A 135 21.69 16.86 -19.07
CA LYS A 135 21.56 18.17 -18.44
C LYS A 135 20.97 19.17 -19.44
N THR A 136 19.82 19.77 -19.09
CA THR A 136 19.25 20.89 -19.84
C THR A 136 18.86 22.01 -18.89
N ASP A 137 18.96 23.26 -19.32
CA ASP A 137 18.65 24.46 -18.53
C ASP A 137 17.14 24.73 -18.36
N ASP A 138 16.28 23.74 -18.61
CA ASP A 138 14.83 23.86 -18.52
C ASP A 138 14.30 23.44 -17.13
N LEU A 139 13.63 24.38 -16.46
CA LEU A 139 13.09 24.26 -15.10
C LEU A 139 12.04 23.15 -14.95
N PHE A 140 11.35 22.76 -16.04
CA PHE A 140 10.28 21.76 -15.99
C PHE A 140 10.75 20.35 -16.40
N ARG A 141 12.03 20.17 -16.73
CA ARG A 141 12.55 18.89 -17.20
C ARG A 141 13.19 18.12 -16.04
N ALA A 142 12.62 16.96 -15.72
CA ALA A 142 13.20 16.05 -14.74
C ALA A 142 14.59 15.59 -15.21
N MET A 143 15.63 15.91 -14.43
CA MET A 143 17.02 15.54 -14.73
C MET A 143 17.30 14.04 -14.61
N ALA A 144 16.36 13.28 -14.07
CA ALA A 144 16.41 11.84 -14.02
C ALA A 144 15.00 11.26 -14.01
N CYS A 145 14.85 10.07 -14.58
CA CYS A 145 13.64 9.27 -14.44
C CYS A 145 13.94 8.02 -13.60
N GLN A 146 12.91 7.52 -12.92
CA GLN A 146 12.99 6.23 -12.23
C GLN A 146 12.29 5.19 -13.09
N ARG A 147 12.97 4.07 -13.33
CA ARG A 147 12.36 2.92 -14.02
C ARG A 147 12.45 1.68 -13.15
N VAL A 148 11.39 0.89 -13.11
CA VAL A 148 11.42 -0.46 -12.51
C VAL A 148 12.29 -1.35 -13.38
N THR A 149 13.17 -2.15 -12.76
CA THR A 149 14.05 -3.07 -13.49
C THR A 149 13.64 -4.52 -13.29
N THR A 150 13.62 -5.29 -14.38
CA THR A 150 13.26 -6.71 -14.37
C THR A 150 14.19 -7.53 -13.47
N SER A 151 15.48 -7.21 -13.44
CA SER A 151 16.46 -7.90 -12.60
C SER A 151 16.22 -7.70 -11.10
N LYS A 152 15.85 -6.49 -10.66
CA LYS A 152 15.53 -6.24 -9.25
C LYS A 152 14.20 -6.88 -8.85
N VAL A 153 13.20 -6.86 -9.74
CA VAL A 153 11.93 -7.56 -9.53
C VAL A 153 12.16 -9.07 -9.40
N ALA A 154 12.93 -9.68 -10.30
CA ALA A 154 13.24 -11.11 -10.26
C ALA A 154 13.92 -11.52 -8.93
N ARG A 155 14.92 -10.74 -8.49
CA ARG A 155 15.58 -10.97 -7.20
C ARG A 155 14.62 -10.87 -6.01
N LEU A 156 13.69 -9.93 -6.04
CA LEU A 156 12.67 -9.80 -5.00
C LEU A 156 11.72 -11.00 -4.99
N LEU A 157 11.26 -11.45 -6.16
CA LEU A 157 10.41 -12.63 -6.29
C LEU A 157 11.10 -13.89 -5.77
N ASP A 158 12.38 -14.09 -6.08
CA ASP A 158 13.15 -15.22 -5.57
C ASP A 158 13.31 -15.17 -4.04
N ALA A 159 13.50 -13.98 -3.47
CA ALA A 159 13.52 -13.81 -2.02
C ALA A 159 12.17 -14.17 -1.39
N ILE A 160 11.05 -13.73 -1.98
CA ILE A 160 9.69 -14.06 -1.51
C ILE A 160 9.46 -15.58 -1.57
N ARG A 161 9.75 -16.23 -2.70
CA ARG A 161 9.57 -17.68 -2.88
C ARG A 161 10.37 -18.54 -1.89
N ARG A 162 11.51 -18.03 -1.40
CA ARG A 162 12.33 -18.74 -0.41
C ARG A 162 11.85 -18.54 1.02
N ALA A 163 11.19 -17.41 1.30
CA ALA A 163 10.83 -17.00 2.66
C ALA A 163 9.37 -17.29 3.01
N VAL A 164 8.47 -17.24 2.03
CA VAL A 164 7.03 -17.46 2.21
C VAL A 164 6.70 -18.84 1.62
N PRO A 165 6.29 -19.82 2.44
CA PRO A 165 5.94 -21.17 2.00
C PRO A 165 4.62 -21.22 1.22
#